data_AF-A0A2H0RYI0-F1
#
_entry.id   AF-A0A2H0RYI0-F1
#
_cell.length_a   1.000
_cell.length_b   1.000
_cell.length_c   1.000
_cell.angle_alpha   90.00
_cell.angle_beta   90.00
_cell.angle_gamma   90.00
#
_symmetry.space_group_name_H-M   'P 1'
#
loop_
_entity.id
_entity.type
_entity.pdbx_description
1 polymer ?
#
loop_
_entity_poly.entity_id
_entity_poly.type
_entity_poly.pdbx_seq_one_letter_code
_entity_poly.pdbx_strand_id
1 'polypeptide(L)'
;MSTQDITFTASAITGAGRGKQYGIPTININLAAVPEHLKEGIYACFMELSDGVKHPGAMHYGPRPVFNDSRACEVHLIDTVVPSLPGAVTVTVVKRLRDIRDFPTVEDLKAQIVEDIAQCRAILSNAC
;
A
#
# COMPACT_ATOMS: atom_id res chain seq x y z
N MET A 1 -12.01 21.88 0.22
CA MET A 1 -10.86 21.94 1.16
C MET A 1 -9.79 21.05 0.60
N SER A 2 -8.62 21.61 0.27
CA SER A 2 -7.48 20.84 -0.22
C SER A 2 -7.08 19.85 0.88
N THR A 3 -7.37 18.57 0.72
CA THR A 3 -6.77 17.52 1.56
C THR A 3 -5.28 17.55 1.26
N GLN A 4 -4.47 18.09 2.17
CA GLN A 4 -3.02 17.95 2.08
C GLN A 4 -2.68 16.45 2.06
N ASP A 5 -1.87 16.05 1.10
CA ASP A 5 -1.36 14.68 1.03
C ASP A 5 -0.59 14.36 2.31
N ILE A 6 -0.88 13.21 2.92
CA ILE A 6 -0.17 12.75 4.11
C ILE A 6 1.14 12.11 3.63
N THR A 7 2.29 12.67 4.03
CA THR A 7 3.60 12.12 3.69
C THR A 7 4.37 11.70 4.94
N PHE A 8 4.96 10.51 4.91
CA PHE A 8 5.80 10.00 6.00
C PHE A 8 6.94 9.12 5.46
N THR A 9 8.08 9.11 6.18
CA THR A 9 9.24 8.27 5.85
C THR A 9 9.36 7.13 6.85
N ALA A 10 9.59 5.93 6.37
CA ALA A 10 9.62 4.72 7.17
C ALA A 10 10.68 3.74 6.66
N SER A 11 11.17 2.86 7.54
CA SER A 11 11.92 1.69 7.09
C SER A 11 10.99 0.65 6.47
N ALA A 12 11.39 0.07 5.34
CA ALA A 12 10.75 -1.17 4.93
C ALA A 12 11.25 -2.32 5.79
N ILE A 13 10.36 -3.26 6.07
CA ILE A 13 10.62 -4.40 6.93
C ILE A 13 10.35 -5.70 6.20
N THR A 14 11.02 -6.77 6.61
CA THR A 14 10.75 -8.11 6.09
C THR A 14 9.35 -8.54 6.52
N GLY A 15 8.43 -8.60 5.57
CA GLY A 15 7.15 -9.24 5.77
C GLY A 15 7.24 -10.76 5.60
N ALA A 16 6.13 -11.46 5.79
CA ALA A 16 6.07 -12.90 5.62
C ALA A 16 6.15 -13.38 4.15
N GLY A 17 6.34 -12.48 3.17
CA GLY A 17 6.49 -12.82 1.75
C GLY A 17 5.23 -13.37 1.05
N ARG A 18 4.08 -13.36 1.73
CA ARG A 18 2.85 -14.04 1.29
C ARG A 18 2.15 -13.38 0.09
N GLY A 19 2.26 -12.07 -0.09
CA GLY A 19 1.70 -11.36 -1.25
C GLY A 19 2.20 -11.90 -2.61
N LYS A 20 3.43 -12.44 -2.63
CA LYS A 20 3.99 -13.12 -3.81
C LYS A 20 3.16 -14.32 -4.26
N GLN A 21 2.51 -15.04 -3.34
CA GLN A 21 1.68 -16.21 -3.65
C GLN A 21 0.42 -15.83 -4.44
N TYR A 22 0.01 -14.56 -4.40
CA TYR A 22 -1.15 -14.04 -5.11
C TYR A 22 -0.78 -13.13 -6.29
N GLY A 23 0.51 -13.05 -6.65
CA GLY A 23 1.00 -12.19 -7.73
C GLY A 23 1.06 -10.70 -7.36
N ILE A 24 0.88 -10.35 -6.08
CA ILE A 24 0.85 -8.96 -5.59
C ILE A 24 1.97 -8.81 -4.54
N PRO A 25 3.24 -8.70 -4.97
CA PRO A 25 4.33 -8.46 -4.04
C PRO A 25 4.14 -7.12 -3.33
N THR A 26 4.31 -7.11 -2.02
CA THR A 26 4.17 -5.91 -1.17
C THR A 26 5.45 -5.61 -0.41
N ILE A 27 5.73 -4.32 -0.26
CA ILE A 27 6.71 -3.79 0.68
C ILE A 27 5.99 -3.57 1.99
N ASN A 28 6.48 -4.18 3.07
CA ASN A 28 5.92 -3.99 4.40
C ASN A 28 6.58 -2.77 5.03
N ILE A 29 5.79 -1.91 5.65
CA ILE A 29 6.23 -0.63 6.21
C ILE A 29 6.20 -0.69 7.73
N ASN A 30 7.27 -0.20 8.37
CA ASN A 30 7.31 -0.09 9.83
C ASN A 30 6.19 0.83 10.33
N LEU A 31 5.29 0.28 11.14
CA LEU A 31 4.12 0.98 11.68
C LEU A 31 4.49 2.17 12.58
N ALA A 32 5.66 2.17 13.20
CA ALA A 32 6.10 3.25 14.09
C ALA A 32 6.18 4.62 13.39
N ALA A 33 6.28 4.63 12.06
CA ALA A 33 6.32 5.85 11.25
C ALA A 33 4.98 6.18 10.57
N VAL A 34 3.98 5.32 10.66
CA VAL A 34 2.67 5.55 10.02
C VAL A 34 1.85 6.50 10.90
N PRO A 35 1.31 7.62 10.36
CA PRO A 35 0.55 8.57 11.16
C PRO A 35 -0.67 7.95 11.86
N GLU A 36 -0.78 8.15 13.17
CA GLU A 36 -1.83 7.53 14.00
C GLU A 36 -3.26 7.92 13.60
N HIS A 37 -3.43 9.11 13.01
CA HIS A 37 -4.73 9.62 12.57
C HIS A 37 -5.16 9.10 11.17
N LEU A 38 -4.30 8.34 10.49
CA LEU A 38 -4.65 7.70 9.23
C LEU A 38 -5.73 6.65 9.51
N LYS A 39 -6.85 6.71 8.79
CA LYS A 39 -7.91 5.71 8.93
C LYS A 39 -7.46 4.38 8.34
N GLU A 40 -8.03 3.27 8.79
CA GLU A 40 -7.80 1.99 8.14
C GLU A 40 -8.45 1.98 6.74
N GLY A 41 -7.84 1.30 5.77
CA GLY A 41 -8.35 1.24 4.39
C GLY A 41 -7.30 0.93 3.33
N ILE A 42 -7.77 1.02 2.08
CA ILE A 42 -6.96 0.96 0.86
C ILE A 42 -6.79 2.36 0.29
N TYR A 43 -5.58 2.67 -0.18
CA TYR A 43 -5.17 3.99 -0.59
C TYR A 43 -4.39 3.96 -1.91
N ALA A 44 -4.56 5.00 -2.72
CA ALA A 44 -3.62 5.40 -3.74
C ALA A 44 -2.50 6.20 -3.08
N CYS A 45 -1.25 5.83 -3.36
CA CYS A 45 -0.08 6.52 -2.84
C CYS A 45 1.04 6.59 -3.88
N PHE A 46 2.00 7.48 -3.65
CA PHE A 46 3.33 7.36 -4.21
C PHE A 46 4.28 6.80 -3.15
N MET A 47 5.20 5.95 -3.58
CA MET A 47 6.35 5.54 -2.77
C MET A 47 7.63 5.99 -3.46
N GLU A 48 8.43 6.77 -2.75
CA GLU A 48 9.77 7.15 -3.15
C GLU A 48 10.78 6.18 -2.54
N LEU A 49 11.64 5.62 -3.39
CA LEU A 49 12.75 4.77 -2.97
C LEU A 49 14.02 5.60 -2.79
N SER A 50 15.13 4.96 -2.40
CA SER A 50 16.41 5.65 -2.15
C SER A 50 17.02 6.34 -3.37
N ASP A 51 16.56 6.02 -4.58
CA ASP A 51 16.96 6.67 -5.82
C ASP A 51 16.20 7.99 -6.10
N GLY A 52 15.25 8.35 -5.23
CA GLY A 52 14.42 9.55 -5.38
C GLY A 52 13.29 9.40 -6.40
N VAL A 53 13.11 8.21 -6.99
CA VAL A 53 12.05 7.97 -7.97
C VAL A 53 10.74 7.66 -7.24
N LYS A 54 9.69 8.41 -7.59
CA LYS A 54 8.33 8.17 -7.09
C LYS A 54 7.64 7.12 -7.94
N HIS A 55 7.27 6.02 -7.31
CA HIS A 55 6.51 4.94 -7.91
C HIS A 55 5.05 5.01 -7.48
N PRO A 56 4.08 4.86 -8.41
CA PRO A 56 2.68 4.72 -8.04
C PRO A 56 2.48 3.43 -7.25
N GLY A 57 1.59 3.47 -6.26
CA GLY A 57 1.36 2.34 -5.39
C GLY A 57 -0.08 2.25 -4.87
N ALA A 58 -0.46 1.02 -4.51
CA ALA A 58 -1.65 0.73 -3.73
C ALA A 58 -1.21 0.37 -2.30
N MET A 59 -1.66 1.17 -1.32
CA MET A 59 -1.34 0.99 0.09
C MET A 59 -2.52 0.39 0.85
N HIS A 60 -2.24 -0.68 1.60
CA HIS A 60 -3.12 -1.21 2.63
C HIS A 60 -2.65 -0.73 4.00
N TYR A 61 -3.55 -0.13 4.78
CA TYR A 61 -3.30 0.18 6.19
C TYR A 61 -4.45 -0.31 7.07
N GLY A 62 -4.16 -1.20 8.02
CA GLY A 62 -5.15 -1.71 8.97
C GLY A 62 -4.94 -3.19 9.31
N PRO A 63 -5.89 -3.85 9.99
CA PRO A 63 -5.77 -5.25 10.38
C PRO A 63 -5.62 -6.16 9.16
N ARG A 64 -5.06 -7.34 9.39
CA ARG A 64 -5.17 -8.45 8.44
C ARG A 64 -6.00 -9.56 9.07
N PRO A 65 -7.35 -9.52 8.94
CA PRO A 65 -8.24 -10.45 9.62
C PRO A 65 -7.89 -11.92 9.33
N VAL A 66 -7.50 -12.22 8.09
CA VAL A 66 -7.09 -13.55 7.63
C VAL A 66 -5.83 -14.09 8.35
N PHE A 67 -5.01 -13.21 8.93
CA PHE A 67 -3.70 -13.57 9.51
C PHE A 67 -3.57 -13.28 11.00
N ASN A 68 -4.63 -12.82 11.67
CA ASN A 68 -4.63 -12.46 13.10
C ASN A 68 -3.55 -11.41 13.49
N ASP A 69 -3.13 -10.57 12.54
CA ASP A 69 -2.25 -9.42 12.80
C ASP A 69 -3.11 -8.21 13.16
N SER A 70 -2.76 -7.56 14.28
CA SER A 70 -3.52 -6.41 14.81
C SER A 70 -3.54 -5.24 13.83
N ARG A 71 -2.46 -5.00 13.10
CA ARG A 71 -2.35 -3.95 12.09
C ARG A 71 -1.13 -4.18 11.18
N ALA A 72 -1.22 -3.74 9.94
CA ALA A 72 -0.12 -3.72 8.99
C ALA A 72 -0.23 -2.53 8.03
N CYS A 73 0.92 -2.08 7.54
CA CYS A 73 1.03 -1.16 6.42
C CYS A 73 1.82 -1.83 5.30
N GLU A 74 1.20 -1.98 4.14
CA GLU A 74 1.80 -2.62 2.97
C GLU A 74 1.59 -1.77 1.74
N VAL A 75 2.60 -1.67 0.89
CA VAL A 75 2.49 -1.00 -0.41
C VAL A 75 2.85 -1.97 -1.51
N HIS A 76 1.94 -2.13 -2.47
CA HIS A 76 2.21 -2.75 -3.75
C HIS A 76 2.57 -1.65 -4.75
N LEU A 77 3.77 -1.71 -5.35
CA LEU A 77 4.13 -0.79 -6.43
C LEU A 77 3.48 -1.25 -7.74
N ILE A 78 2.85 -0.30 -8.41
CA ILE A 78 2.16 -0.54 -9.67
C ILE A 78 3.18 -0.46 -10.81
N ASP A 79 3.16 -1.46 -11.69
CA ASP A 79 4.04 -1.56 -12.86
C ASP A 79 5.54 -1.50 -12.55
N THR A 80 5.93 -1.72 -11.28
CA THR A 80 7.31 -1.68 -10.79
C THR A 80 7.62 -2.94 -9.98
N VAL A 81 8.75 -3.59 -10.30
CA VAL A 81 9.26 -4.72 -9.54
C VAL A 81 10.41 -4.26 -8.66
N VAL A 82 10.32 -4.53 -7.35
CA VAL A 82 11.39 -4.19 -6.39
C VAL A 82 12.17 -5.47 -6.06
N PRO A 83 13.45 -5.57 -6.47
CA PRO A 83 14.22 -6.82 -6.37
C PRO A 83 14.69 -7.13 -4.94
N SER A 84 14.82 -6.13 -4.07
CA SER A 84 15.34 -6.25 -2.70
C SER A 84 14.58 -5.36 -1.72
N LEU A 85 14.57 -5.70 -0.42
CA LEU A 85 13.94 -4.87 0.61
C LEU A 85 14.55 -3.44 0.60
N PRO A 86 13.79 -2.39 0.27
CA PRO A 86 14.33 -1.04 0.22
C PRO A 86 14.52 -0.53 1.66
N GLY A 87 15.70 0.00 2.00
CA GLY A 87 15.99 0.41 3.39
C GLY A 87 14.98 1.43 3.94
N ALA A 88 15.14 2.70 3.58
CA ALA A 88 14.17 3.75 3.89
C ALA A 88 13.33 4.07 2.65
N VAL A 89 12.04 4.34 2.86
CA VAL A 89 11.09 4.73 1.83
C VAL A 89 10.24 5.89 2.32
N THR A 90 9.82 6.76 1.41
CA THR A 90 8.86 7.83 1.70
C THR A 90 7.54 7.51 1.03
N VAL A 91 6.45 7.51 1.80
CA VAL A 91 5.09 7.25 1.31
C VAL A 91 4.30 8.55 1.33
N THR A 92 3.76 8.93 0.18
CA THR A 92 2.81 10.05 0.03
C THR A 92 1.43 9.48 -0.27
N VAL A 93 0.52 9.57 0.69
CA VAL A 93 -0.87 9.12 0.59
C VAL A 93 -1.68 10.18 -0.14
N VAL A 94 -2.23 9.81 -1.30
CA VAL A 94 -2.96 10.72 -2.19
C VAL A 94 -4.46 10.63 -1.96
N LYS A 95 -5.01 9.41 -1.93
CA LYS A 95 -6.47 9.23 -1.79
C LYS A 95 -6.83 7.90 -1.17
N ARG A 96 -7.81 7.92 -0.27
CA ARG A 96 -8.46 6.71 0.24
C ARG A 96 -9.48 6.20 -0.78
N LEU A 97 -9.42 4.92 -1.11
CA LEU A 97 -10.36 4.24 -2.00
C LEU A 97 -11.54 3.66 -1.21
N ARG A 98 -11.24 2.82 -0.21
CA ARG A 98 -12.27 2.05 0.52
C ARG A 98 -11.79 1.57 1.89
N ASP A 99 -12.75 1.13 2.70
CA ASP A 99 -12.53 0.38 3.94
C ASP A 99 -11.93 -1.01 3.68
N ILE A 100 -11.32 -1.59 4.71
CA ILE A 100 -10.94 -3.01 4.72
C ILE A 100 -12.22 -3.84 4.86
N ARG A 101 -12.28 -4.95 4.14
CA ARG A 101 -13.42 -5.87 4.15
C ARG A 101 -12.95 -7.31 3.99
N ASP A 102 -13.73 -8.23 4.52
CA ASP A 102 -13.52 -9.67 4.32
C ASP A 102 -14.04 -10.10 2.94
N PHE A 103 -13.50 -11.21 2.45
CA PHE A 103 -13.89 -11.82 1.18
C PHE A 103 -14.25 -13.29 1.42
N PRO A 104 -15.35 -13.77 0.82
CA PRO A 104 -15.78 -15.15 1.02
C PRO A 104 -14.86 -16.16 0.34
N THR A 105 -14.14 -15.75 -0.72
CA THR A 105 -13.16 -16.59 -1.42
C THR A 105 -11.85 -15.85 -1.72
N VAL A 106 -10.80 -16.60 -2.03
CA VAL A 106 -9.50 -16.04 -2.47
C VAL A 106 -9.65 -15.38 -3.85
N GLU A 107 -10.53 -15.90 -4.68
CA GLU A 107 -10.84 -15.38 -6.01
C GLU A 107 -11.49 -14.00 -5.93
N ASP A 108 -12.44 -13.82 -5.00
CA ASP A 108 -13.08 -12.51 -4.75
C ASP A 108 -12.07 -11.48 -4.23
N LEU A 109 -11.16 -11.91 -3.34
CA LEU A 109 -10.07 -11.05 -2.86
C LEU A 109 -9.18 -10.61 -4.04
N LYS A 110 -8.75 -11.55 -4.89
CA LYS A 110 -7.92 -11.25 -6.07
C LYS A 110 -8.62 -10.28 -7.03
N ALA A 111 -9.90 -10.53 -7.32
CA ALA A 111 -10.68 -9.66 -8.19
C ALA A 111 -10.75 -8.23 -7.65
N GLN A 112 -10.96 -8.07 -6.34
CA GLN A 112 -10.98 -6.74 -5.74
C GLN A 112 -9.60 -6.07 -5.73
N ILE A 113 -8.51 -6.81 -5.51
CA ILE A 113 -7.17 -6.21 -5.58
C ILE A 113 -6.87 -5.68 -6.98
N VAL A 114 -7.27 -6.41 -8.03
CA VAL A 114 -7.13 -5.93 -9.42
C VAL A 114 -7.89 -4.62 -9.64
N GLU A 115 -9.14 -4.55 -9.15
CA GLU A 115 -9.96 -3.34 -9.21
C GLU A 115 -9.32 -2.17 -8.43
N ASP A 116 -8.83 -2.43 -7.21
CA ASP A 116 -8.16 -1.41 -6.38
C ASP A 116 -6.91 -0.86 -7.08
N ILE A 117 -6.09 -1.73 -7.69
CA ILE A 117 -4.89 -1.33 -8.44
C ILE A 117 -5.28 -0.48 -9.65
N ALA A 118 -6.34 -0.86 -10.38
CA ALA A 118 -6.82 -0.10 -11.52
C ALA A 118 -7.29 1.31 -11.11
N GLN A 119 -8.02 1.43 -10.00
CA GLN A 119 -8.45 2.71 -9.45
C GLN A 119 -7.27 3.56 -8.96
N CYS A 120 -6.31 2.96 -8.25
CA CYS A 120 -5.08 3.64 -7.84
C CYS A 120 -4.33 4.20 -9.05
N ARG A 121 -4.18 3.41 -10.13
CA ARG A 121 -3.52 3.85 -11.36
C ARG A 121 -4.24 5.07 -11.96
N ALA A 122 -5.56 5.04 -12.06
CA ALA A 122 -6.35 6.15 -12.60
C ALA A 122 -6.31 7.42 -11.73
N ILE A 123 -6.25 7.27 -10.41
CA ILE A 123 -6.09 8.40 -9.48
C ILE A 123 -4.72 9.04 -9.65
N LEU A 124 -3.66 8.23 -9.71
CA LEU A 124 -2.28 8.69 -9.70
C LEU A 124 -1.83 9.23 -11.07
N SER A 125 -2.44 8.81 -12.17
CA SER A 125 -2.19 9.39 -13.49
C SER A 125 -2.71 10.84 -13.61
N ASN A 126 -3.71 11.20 -12.80
CA ASN A 126 -4.32 12.52 -12.79
C ASN A 126 -3.75 13.43 -11.70
N ALA A 127 -2.80 12.93 -10.89
CA ALA A 127 -2.17 13.64 -9.79
C ALA A 127 -0.85 14.33 -10.20
N CYS A 128 -0.57 14.41 -11.50
CA CYS A 128 0.57 15.15 -12.08
C CYS A 128 0.26 16.62 -12.31
#